data_AF-A0A5C1A5X0-F1
#
_entry.id   AF-A0A5C1A5X0-F1
#
_cell.length_a   1.000
_cell.length_b   1.000
_cell.length_c   1.000
_cell.angle_alpha   90.00
_cell.angle_beta   90.00
_cell.angle_gamma   90.00
#
_symmetry.space_group_name_H-M   'P 1'
#
loop_
_entity.id
_entity.type
_entity.pdbx_description
1 polymer ?
#
loop_
_entity_poly.entity_id
_entity_poly.type
_entity_poly.pdbx_seq_one_letter_code
_entity_poly.pdbx_strand_id
1 'polypeptide(L)'
;MSPSTILILTFVGLVVGLFAFFWGTALFLQAALYNTPADKLPIRAALAAFLVGGFLTFWTFVNTRAESKDRYGTFFEFNPTSSSEFHEFTAVRRDANKKETSVPYKKVSGNFVEVQDATKPFKMNSADYMVSAIEVKDGEKPVKFDAQFDKTGKYAGGSNKVFQEVGGRRYIEFGQTNVPSAMFSPSTGAMMAALGLNALHFVVWFVALWPVLRYTMGHAIGGAAGLGLFVMLLVMPLLFDKNKLPDSFRNPPPAAAKA
;
A
#
# COMPACT_ATOMS: atom_id res chain seq x y z
N MET A 1 -3.45 -20.36 10.63
CA MET A 1 -2.30 -20.73 9.77
C MET A 1 -1.26 -19.62 9.87
N SER A 2 0.04 -19.92 10.03
CA SER A 2 1.06 -18.86 10.16
C SER A 2 1.18 -18.05 8.86
N PRO A 3 1.55 -16.76 8.89
CA PRO A 3 1.74 -15.97 7.67
C PRO A 3 2.74 -16.60 6.68
N SER A 4 3.80 -17.23 7.20
CA SER A 4 4.79 -17.94 6.38
C SER A 4 4.18 -19.15 5.68
N THR A 5 3.30 -19.90 6.37
CA THR A 5 2.61 -21.05 5.77
C THR A 5 1.69 -20.61 4.63
N ILE A 6 0.94 -19.51 4.78
CA ILE A 6 0.06 -18.98 3.72
C ILE A 6 0.89 -18.58 2.50
N LEU A 7 2.04 -17.93 2.71
CA LEU A 7 2.93 -17.53 1.63
C LEU A 7 3.54 -18.74 0.89
N ILE A 8 3.95 -19.79 1.62
CA ILE A 8 4.45 -21.04 1.01
C ILE A 8 3.36 -21.71 0.18
N LEU A 9 2.12 -21.79 0.70
CA LEU A 9 1.00 -22.34 -0.06
C LEU A 9 0.68 -21.50 -1.30
N THR A 10 0.77 -20.17 -1.18
CA THR A 10 0.64 -19.25 -2.32
C THR A 10 1.70 -19.56 -3.38
N PHE A 11 2.96 -19.70 -2.99
CA PHE A 11 4.05 -20.06 -3.90
C PHE A 11 3.82 -21.38 -4.60
N VAL A 12 3.53 -22.46 -3.85
CA VAL A 12 3.27 -23.78 -4.42
C VAL A 12 2.07 -23.74 -5.36
N GLY A 13 0.98 -23.10 -4.96
CA GLY A 13 -0.22 -22.96 -5.79
C GLY A 13 0.05 -22.19 -7.09
N LEU A 14 0.80 -21.09 -7.01
CA LEU A 14 1.20 -20.31 -8.19
C LEU A 14 2.10 -21.14 -9.12
N VAL A 15 3.10 -21.84 -8.60
CA VAL A 15 4.02 -22.63 -9.43
C VAL A 15 3.28 -23.79 -10.13
N VAL A 16 2.41 -24.51 -9.42
CA VAL A 16 1.62 -25.60 -10.02
C VAL A 16 0.64 -25.06 -11.07
N GLY A 17 -0.08 -23.98 -10.74
CA GLY A 17 -1.03 -23.36 -11.67
C GLY A 17 -0.36 -22.79 -12.92
N LEU A 18 0.75 -22.05 -12.74
CA LEU A 18 1.53 -21.50 -13.85
C LEU A 18 2.22 -22.59 -14.66
N PHE A 19 2.64 -23.69 -14.06
CA PHE A 19 3.19 -24.83 -14.79
C PHE A 19 2.16 -25.42 -15.74
N ALA A 20 0.96 -25.74 -15.24
CA ALA A 20 -0.12 -26.25 -16.06
C ALA A 20 -0.49 -25.25 -17.17
N PHE A 21 -0.59 -23.96 -16.83
CA PHE A 21 -0.87 -22.90 -17.79
C PHE A 21 0.21 -22.80 -18.88
N PHE A 22 1.49 -22.66 -18.51
CA PHE A 22 2.58 -22.52 -19.47
C PHE A 22 2.75 -23.76 -20.33
N TRP A 23 2.64 -24.96 -19.75
CA TRP A 23 2.78 -26.18 -20.51
C TRP A 23 1.62 -26.35 -21.51
N GLY A 24 0.37 -26.19 -21.05
CA GLY A 24 -0.80 -26.33 -21.91
C GLY A 24 -0.87 -25.26 -23.00
N THR A 25 -0.70 -23.99 -22.63
CA THR A 25 -0.75 -22.90 -23.61
C THR A 25 0.44 -22.93 -24.57
N ALA A 26 1.64 -23.27 -24.11
CA ALA A 26 2.79 -23.38 -25.01
C ALA A 26 2.67 -24.56 -25.95
N LEU A 27 2.13 -25.70 -25.52
CA LEU A 27 1.89 -26.82 -26.42
C LEU A 27 0.92 -26.42 -27.54
N PHE A 28 -0.19 -25.78 -27.17
CA PHE A 28 -1.21 -25.33 -28.13
C PHE A 28 -0.70 -24.21 -29.05
N LEU A 29 -0.19 -23.12 -28.49
CA LEU A 29 0.25 -21.95 -29.24
C LEU A 29 1.50 -22.25 -30.07
N GLN A 30 2.42 -23.08 -29.58
CA GLN A 30 3.57 -23.47 -30.38
C GLN A 30 3.18 -24.38 -31.53
N ALA A 31 2.25 -25.31 -31.35
CA ALA A 31 1.73 -26.11 -32.47
C ALA A 31 0.95 -25.26 -33.50
N ALA A 32 0.25 -24.21 -33.06
CA ALA A 32 -0.56 -23.37 -33.94
C ALA A 32 0.24 -22.30 -34.68
N LEU A 33 1.21 -21.67 -34.02
CA LEU A 33 1.95 -20.51 -34.55
C LEU A 33 3.36 -20.87 -35.03
N TYR A 34 3.88 -22.04 -34.65
CA TYR A 34 5.23 -22.49 -34.97
C TYR A 34 5.18 -23.91 -35.56
N ASN A 35 6.09 -24.23 -36.48
CA ASN A 35 6.06 -25.54 -37.15
C ASN A 35 6.47 -26.70 -36.22
N THR A 36 7.17 -26.41 -35.12
CA THR A 36 7.66 -27.41 -34.16
C THR A 36 7.66 -26.83 -32.75
N PRO A 37 7.03 -27.51 -31.77
CA PRO A 37 7.17 -27.16 -30.36
C PRO A 37 8.63 -27.18 -29.91
N ALA A 38 8.98 -26.33 -28.95
CA ALA A 38 10.31 -26.25 -28.39
C ALA A 38 10.71 -27.55 -27.67
N ASP A 39 11.95 -27.98 -27.87
CA ASP A 39 12.49 -29.15 -27.17
C ASP A 39 12.39 -29.02 -25.65
N LYS A 40 12.05 -30.13 -25.00
CA LYS A 40 11.94 -30.24 -23.54
C LYS A 40 10.93 -29.22 -22.97
N LEU A 41 9.80 -29.03 -23.66
CA LEU A 41 8.76 -28.08 -23.26
C LEU A 41 8.30 -28.23 -21.79
N PRO A 42 8.09 -29.44 -21.23
CA PRO A 42 7.66 -29.56 -19.83
C PRO A 42 8.64 -28.95 -18.83
N ILE A 43 9.94 -29.22 -18.95
CA ILE A 43 10.92 -28.65 -18.00
C ILE A 43 11.11 -27.15 -18.20
N ARG A 44 10.96 -26.65 -19.43
CA ARG A 44 10.94 -25.19 -19.70
C ARG A 44 9.72 -24.53 -19.08
N ALA A 45 8.54 -25.13 -19.20
CA ALA A 45 7.33 -24.65 -18.54
C ALA A 45 7.47 -24.66 -17.01
N ALA A 46 8.09 -25.69 -16.43
CA ALA A 46 8.39 -25.74 -15.00
C ALA A 46 9.33 -24.61 -14.57
N LEU A 47 10.39 -24.35 -15.35
CA LEU A 47 11.30 -23.24 -15.09
C LEU A 47 10.61 -21.87 -15.20
N ALA A 48 9.80 -21.66 -16.24
CA ALA A 48 9.01 -20.44 -16.42
C ALA A 48 8.03 -20.21 -15.26
N ALA A 49 7.33 -21.28 -14.83
CA ALA A 49 6.42 -21.24 -13.70
C ALA A 49 7.13 -20.91 -12.39
N PHE A 50 8.30 -21.49 -12.15
CA PHE A 50 9.12 -21.19 -10.97
C PHE A 50 9.59 -19.73 -10.96
N LEU A 51 10.07 -19.22 -12.10
CA LEU A 51 10.52 -17.83 -12.22
C LEU A 51 9.39 -16.83 -11.94
N VAL A 52 8.26 -16.97 -12.63
CA VAL A 52 7.11 -16.07 -12.48
C VAL A 52 6.48 -16.25 -11.09
N GLY A 53 6.20 -17.49 -10.68
CA GLY A 53 5.60 -17.78 -9.37
C GLY A 53 6.47 -17.33 -8.20
N GLY A 54 7.79 -17.48 -8.31
CA GLY A 54 8.76 -16.98 -7.34
C GLY A 54 8.73 -15.46 -7.23
N PHE A 55 8.75 -14.76 -8.37
CA PHE A 55 8.67 -13.30 -8.39
C PHE A 55 7.35 -12.78 -7.80
N LEU A 56 6.20 -13.34 -8.19
CA LEU A 56 4.89 -12.91 -7.67
C LEU A 56 4.77 -13.16 -6.15
N THR A 57 5.32 -14.27 -5.67
CA THR A 57 5.39 -14.57 -4.23
C THR A 57 6.28 -13.58 -3.50
N PHE A 58 7.47 -13.27 -4.05
CA PHE A 58 8.36 -12.25 -3.51
C PHE A 58 7.69 -10.87 -3.47
N TRP A 59 7.03 -10.46 -4.54
CA TRP A 59 6.32 -9.19 -4.58
C TRP A 59 5.18 -9.13 -3.54
N THR A 60 4.41 -10.21 -3.41
CA THR A 60 3.39 -10.36 -2.36
C THR A 60 4.01 -10.27 -0.97
N PHE A 61 5.15 -10.92 -0.73
CA PHE A 61 5.88 -10.84 0.54
C PHE A 61 6.28 -9.41 0.90
N VAL A 62 6.84 -8.67 -0.06
CA VAL A 62 7.31 -7.30 0.13
C VAL A 62 6.13 -6.34 0.36
N ASN A 63 5.05 -6.44 -0.41
CA ASN A 63 3.87 -5.58 -0.25
C ASN A 63 3.12 -5.84 1.06
N THR A 64 2.94 -7.11 1.45
CA THR A 64 2.17 -7.47 2.66
C THR A 64 2.87 -7.04 3.96
N ARG A 65 4.20 -6.95 3.93
CA ARG A 65 5.07 -6.49 5.03
C ARG A 65 5.42 -5.01 4.98
N ALA A 66 4.93 -4.27 3.98
CA ALA A 66 5.13 -2.84 3.95
C ALA A 66 4.39 -2.15 5.12
N GLU A 67 4.95 -1.03 5.57
CA GLU A 67 4.37 -0.19 6.64
C GLU A 67 2.96 0.30 6.28
N SER A 68 2.76 0.72 5.03
CA SER A 68 1.49 1.20 4.50
C SER A 68 0.84 0.18 3.58
N LYS A 69 -0.50 0.22 3.52
CA LYS A 69 -1.28 -0.60 2.59
C LYS A 69 -0.89 -0.24 1.15
N ASP A 70 -0.62 -1.25 0.34
CA ASP A 70 -0.33 -1.11 -1.09
C ASP A 70 0.88 -0.21 -1.40
N ARG A 71 1.82 -0.08 -0.46
CA ARG A 71 3.07 0.70 -0.66
C ARG A 71 3.82 0.32 -1.92
N TYR A 72 3.82 -0.98 -2.21
CA TYR A 72 4.45 -1.59 -3.36
C TYR A 72 3.40 -2.30 -4.23
N GLY A 73 2.20 -1.72 -4.32
CA GLY A 73 1.10 -2.25 -5.11
C GLY A 73 1.41 -2.35 -6.61
N THR A 74 0.43 -2.81 -7.37
CA THR A 74 0.50 -2.80 -8.84
C THR A 74 0.50 -1.36 -9.37
N PHE A 75 0.80 -1.16 -10.65
CA PHE A 75 0.78 0.16 -11.29
C PHE A 75 -0.52 0.95 -11.07
N PHE A 76 -1.65 0.27 -10.83
CA PHE A 76 -2.96 0.89 -10.64
C PHE A 76 -3.32 1.16 -9.18
N GLU A 77 -2.65 0.50 -8.24
CA GLU A 77 -3.03 0.49 -6.82
C GLU A 77 -1.91 0.95 -5.90
N PHE A 78 -0.69 1.18 -6.40
CA PHE A 78 0.43 1.54 -5.55
C PHE A 78 0.23 2.90 -4.87
N ASN A 79 0.42 2.94 -3.56
CA ASN A 79 0.36 4.15 -2.75
C ASN A 79 1.73 4.39 -2.11
N PRO A 80 2.63 5.17 -2.74
CA PRO A 80 4.00 5.34 -2.28
C PRO A 80 4.08 6.34 -1.10
N THR A 81 3.22 6.19 -0.10
CA THR A 81 3.22 7.01 1.10
C THR A 81 3.92 6.28 2.25
N SER A 82 4.73 7.02 3.00
CA SER A 82 5.22 6.64 4.32
C SER A 82 4.32 7.23 5.40
N SER A 83 4.11 6.49 6.48
CA SER A 83 3.38 6.97 7.65
C SER A 83 4.35 7.27 8.79
N SER A 84 4.21 8.43 9.41
CA SER A 84 4.90 8.77 10.66
C SER A 84 3.86 8.97 11.76
N GLU A 85 3.99 8.23 12.86
CA GLU A 85 3.18 8.49 14.05
C GLU A 85 3.63 9.79 14.73
N PHE A 86 2.69 10.45 15.39
CA PHE A 86 2.96 11.57 16.28
C PHE A 86 2.21 11.39 17.58
N HIS A 87 2.81 11.86 18.68
CA HIS A 87 2.27 11.75 20.03
C HIS A 87 1.75 13.08 20.57
N GLU A 88 2.09 14.19 19.94
CA GLU A 88 1.66 15.52 20.32
C GLU A 88 1.27 16.32 19.09
N PHE A 89 0.24 17.16 19.22
CA PHE A 89 -0.12 18.14 18.20
C PHE A 89 -0.87 19.31 18.85
N THR A 90 -0.97 20.43 18.14
CA THR A 90 -1.79 21.57 18.55
C THR A 90 -2.98 21.68 17.61
N ALA A 91 -4.20 21.62 18.15
CA ALA A 91 -5.41 21.83 17.38
C ALA A 91 -5.70 23.33 17.29
N VAL A 92 -5.85 23.86 16.09
CA VAL A 92 -6.37 25.20 15.86
C VAL A 92 -7.88 25.10 15.75
N ARG A 93 -8.60 25.64 16.75
CA ARG A 93 -10.06 25.63 16.85
C ARG A 93 -10.62 26.97 16.41
N ARG A 94 -11.62 26.94 15.55
CA ARG A 94 -12.37 28.10 15.07
C ARG A 94 -13.76 28.12 15.71
N ASP A 95 -14.10 29.24 16.34
CA ASP A 95 -15.44 29.49 16.89
C ASP A 95 -16.43 30.00 15.82
N ALA A 96 -17.69 30.24 16.21
CA ALA A 96 -18.73 30.80 15.33
C ALA A 96 -18.38 32.20 14.79
N ASN A 97 -17.53 32.96 15.49
CA ASN A 97 -17.04 34.28 15.09
C ASN A 97 -15.77 34.20 14.22
N LYS A 98 -15.37 32.99 13.81
CA LYS A 98 -14.14 32.71 13.06
C LYS A 98 -12.84 33.04 13.82
N LYS A 99 -12.90 33.24 15.14
CA LYS A 99 -11.71 33.42 15.96
C LYS A 99 -11.01 32.08 16.14
N GLU A 100 -9.71 32.05 15.86
CA GLU A 100 -8.89 30.85 16.00
C GLU A 100 -8.21 30.82 17.38
N THR A 101 -8.19 29.64 18.00
CA THR A 101 -7.54 29.37 19.29
C THR A 101 -6.75 28.07 19.20
N SER A 102 -5.51 28.08 19.68
CA SER A 102 -4.62 26.93 19.62
C SER A 102 -4.64 26.16 20.94
N VAL A 103 -4.94 24.86 20.87
CA VAL A 103 -5.05 23.98 22.05
C VAL A 103 -4.12 22.77 21.89
N PRO A 104 -3.11 22.60 22.76
CA PRO A 104 -2.18 21.49 22.67
C PRO A 104 -2.77 20.17 23.19
N TYR A 105 -2.44 19.08 22.50
CA TYR A 105 -2.87 17.72 22.77
C TYR A 105 -1.69 16.76 22.85
N LYS A 106 -1.81 15.73 23.69
CA LYS A 106 -0.86 14.62 23.81
C LYS A 106 -1.57 13.27 23.86
N LYS A 107 -0.93 12.21 23.34
CA LYS A 107 -1.45 10.83 23.30
C LYS A 107 -1.23 10.16 24.67
N VAL A 108 -2.32 9.76 25.33
CA VAL A 108 -2.34 9.04 26.61
C VAL A 108 -3.25 7.83 26.47
N SER A 109 -2.71 6.62 26.70
CA SER A 109 -3.47 5.36 26.59
C SER A 109 -4.24 5.22 25.27
N GLY A 110 -3.62 5.62 24.16
CA GLY A 110 -4.21 5.55 22.81
C GLY A 110 -5.13 6.71 22.43
N ASN A 111 -5.52 7.58 23.36
CA ASN A 111 -6.39 8.73 23.11
C ASN A 111 -5.61 10.03 23.19
N PHE A 112 -5.97 11.03 22.38
CA PHE A 112 -5.43 12.37 22.52
C PHE A 112 -6.24 13.16 23.55
N VAL A 113 -5.56 13.76 24.54
CA VAL A 113 -6.16 14.58 25.59
C VAL A 113 -5.48 15.94 25.65
N GLU A 114 -6.20 16.97 26.09
CA GLU A 114 -5.62 18.31 26.24
C GLU A 114 -4.45 18.28 27.23
N VAL A 115 -3.37 18.99 26.92
CA VAL A 115 -2.19 19.04 27.81
C VAL A 115 -2.52 19.69 29.15
N GLN A 116 -3.43 20.68 29.14
CA GLN A 116 -3.87 21.40 30.35
C GLN A 116 -4.88 20.61 31.18
N ASP A 117 -5.61 19.68 30.57
CA ASP A 117 -6.70 18.94 31.22
C ASP A 117 -6.86 17.55 30.58
N ALA A 118 -6.28 16.54 31.23
CA ALA A 118 -6.32 15.16 30.75
C ALA A 118 -7.73 14.55 30.71
N THR A 119 -8.73 15.19 31.33
CA THR A 119 -10.14 14.73 31.30
C THR A 119 -10.85 15.11 30.01
N LYS A 120 -10.27 16.00 29.20
CA LYS A 120 -10.84 16.49 27.95
C LYS A 120 -10.23 15.76 26.75
N PRO A 121 -10.90 14.72 26.21
CA PRO A 121 -10.44 14.05 25.00
C PRO A 121 -10.53 15.00 23.80
N PHE A 122 -9.69 14.75 22.80
CA PHE A 122 -9.77 15.43 21.53
C PHE A 122 -11.14 15.23 20.88
N LYS A 123 -11.74 16.33 20.45
CA LYS A 123 -12.96 16.35 19.64
C LYS A 123 -12.71 17.27 18.45
N MET A 124 -12.98 16.76 17.27
CA MET A 124 -12.79 17.52 16.03
C MET A 124 -13.88 18.60 15.83
N ASN A 125 -15.06 18.41 16.45
CA ASN A 125 -16.14 19.39 16.46
C ASN A 125 -16.89 19.34 17.80
N SER A 126 -17.36 20.49 18.27
CA SER A 126 -18.23 20.65 19.45
C SER A 126 -19.31 21.70 19.17
N ALA A 127 -20.14 22.02 20.15
CA ALA A 127 -21.11 23.11 20.02
C ALA A 127 -20.42 24.49 19.88
N ASP A 128 -19.22 24.65 20.44
CA ASP A 128 -18.55 25.94 20.58
C ASP A 128 -17.48 26.18 19.51
N TYR A 129 -16.97 25.12 18.88
CA TYR A 129 -15.85 25.22 17.94
C TYR A 129 -15.78 24.05 16.96
N MET A 130 -15.07 24.29 15.85
CA MET A 130 -14.59 23.28 14.93
C MET A 130 -13.07 23.35 14.77
N VAL A 131 -12.38 22.23 14.56
CA VAL A 131 -10.92 22.23 14.31
C VAL A 131 -10.64 22.65 12.87
N SER A 132 -10.03 23.81 12.67
CA SER A 132 -9.66 24.33 11.34
C SER A 132 -8.29 23.89 10.87
N ALA A 133 -7.37 23.59 11.79
CA ALA A 133 -6.05 23.08 11.45
C ALA A 133 -5.43 22.26 12.58
N ILE A 134 -4.40 21.51 12.26
CA ILE A 134 -3.57 20.76 13.21
C ILE A 134 -2.11 21.09 12.96
N GLU A 135 -1.39 21.40 14.02
CA GLU A 135 0.05 21.66 13.98
C GLU A 135 0.78 20.51 14.64
N VAL A 136 1.60 19.77 13.87
CA VAL A 136 2.41 18.66 14.38
C VAL A 136 3.84 19.13 14.52
N LYS A 137 4.48 18.85 15.66
CA LYS A 137 5.91 19.11 15.84
C LYS A 137 6.70 18.07 15.05
N ASP A 138 7.34 18.52 13.98
CA ASP A 138 8.22 17.70 13.13
C ASP A 138 9.51 18.49 12.85
N GLY A 139 10.52 18.29 13.71
CA GLY A 139 11.74 19.09 13.74
C GLY A 139 11.60 20.39 14.55
N GLU A 140 12.28 21.45 14.11
CA GLU A 140 12.34 22.73 14.84
C GLU A 140 11.07 23.58 14.72
N LYS A 141 10.32 23.43 13.62
CA LYS A 141 9.12 24.23 13.34
C LYS A 141 7.89 23.33 13.27
N PRO A 142 6.76 23.71 13.90
CA PRO A 142 5.53 22.98 13.74
C PRO A 142 5.05 23.07 12.29
N VAL A 143 4.57 21.94 11.77
CA VAL A 143 4.00 21.83 10.42
C VAL A 143 2.49 21.93 10.55
N LYS A 144 1.88 22.89 9.86
CA LYS A 144 0.44 23.13 9.88
C LYS A 144 -0.27 22.32 8.79
N PHE A 145 -1.35 21.64 9.17
CA PHE A 145 -2.24 20.90 8.30
C PHE A 145 -3.62 21.53 8.38
N ASP A 146 -4.10 22.12 7.28
CA ASP A 146 -5.42 22.76 7.24
C ASP A 146 -6.50 21.74 6.91
N ALA A 147 -7.64 21.85 7.59
CA ALA A 147 -8.83 21.08 7.29
C ALA A 147 -9.38 21.46 5.91
N GLN A 148 -9.74 20.46 5.11
CA GLN A 148 -10.44 20.69 3.85
C GLN A 148 -11.93 20.94 4.12
N PHE A 149 -12.44 22.10 3.72
CA PHE A 149 -13.84 22.48 3.86
C PHE A 149 -14.56 22.49 2.50
N ASP A 150 -15.81 22.06 2.47
CA ASP A 150 -16.69 22.22 1.32
C ASP A 150 -17.23 23.67 1.22
N LYS A 151 -17.99 23.94 0.16
CA LYS A 151 -18.61 25.27 -0.07
C LYS A 151 -19.58 25.68 1.03
N THR A 152 -20.05 24.75 1.86
CA THR A 152 -20.98 24.99 2.98
C THR A 152 -20.25 25.24 4.30
N GLY A 153 -18.91 25.16 4.30
CA GLY A 153 -18.10 25.29 5.52
C GLY A 153 -18.06 24.03 6.38
N LYS A 154 -18.54 22.88 5.87
CA LYS A 154 -18.42 21.57 6.53
C LYS A 154 -17.13 20.89 6.07
N TYR A 155 -16.66 19.90 6.83
CA TYR A 155 -15.51 19.09 6.40
C TYR A 155 -15.81 18.39 5.08
N ALA A 156 -14.92 18.54 4.10
CA ALA A 156 -14.95 17.75 2.87
C ALA A 156 -14.60 16.28 3.15
N GLY A 157 -15.09 15.36 2.31
CA GLY A 157 -14.73 13.93 2.39
C GLY A 157 -15.66 13.04 3.24
N GLY A 158 -16.75 13.59 3.78
CA GLY A 158 -17.77 12.80 4.50
C GLY A 158 -17.22 12.17 5.78
N SER A 159 -17.13 10.83 5.81
CA SER A 159 -16.59 10.07 6.95
C SER A 159 -15.06 10.10 7.03
N ASN A 160 -14.37 10.37 5.91
CA ASN A 160 -12.91 10.38 5.82
C ASN A 160 -12.44 11.82 5.65
N LYS A 161 -12.16 12.49 6.76
CA LYS A 161 -11.78 13.90 6.74
C LYS A 161 -10.27 13.99 6.61
N VAL A 162 -9.80 14.88 5.75
CA VAL A 162 -8.37 15.01 5.45
C VAL A 162 -7.91 16.40 5.82
N PHE A 163 -6.80 16.46 6.55
CA PHE A 163 -6.07 17.68 6.87
C PHE A 163 -4.81 17.70 6.03
N GLN A 164 -4.61 18.72 5.21
CA GLN A 164 -3.52 18.79 4.23
C GLN A 164 -2.48 19.81 4.66
N GLU A 165 -1.20 19.45 4.54
CA GLU A 165 -0.09 20.33 4.85
C GLU A 165 -0.12 21.63 4.06
N VAL A 166 0.05 22.76 4.75
CA VAL A 166 0.14 24.08 4.12
C VAL A 166 1.45 24.20 3.34
N GLY A 167 1.36 24.30 2.01
CA GLY A 167 2.52 24.40 1.13
C GLY A 167 3.24 23.07 0.86
N GLY A 168 2.69 21.95 1.32
CA GLY A 168 3.28 20.63 1.17
C GLY A 168 2.36 19.60 0.53
N ARG A 169 2.77 18.33 0.63
CA ARG A 169 2.04 17.17 0.07
C ARG A 169 1.64 16.15 1.14
N ARG A 170 1.99 16.40 2.40
CA ARG A 170 1.63 15.51 3.51
C ARG A 170 0.19 15.73 3.91
N TYR A 171 -0.40 14.73 4.54
CA TYR A 171 -1.76 14.82 5.05
C TYR A 171 -1.96 13.96 6.31
N ILE A 172 -3.00 14.29 7.07
CA ILE A 172 -3.48 13.53 8.23
C ILE A 172 -4.93 13.14 7.94
N GLU A 173 -5.22 11.84 7.99
CA GLU A 173 -6.58 11.34 7.86
C GLU A 173 -7.26 11.23 9.21
N PHE A 174 -8.57 11.49 9.22
CA PHE A 174 -9.47 11.21 10.32
C PHE A 174 -10.40 10.09 9.88
N GLY A 175 -10.25 8.92 10.51
CA GLY A 175 -11.16 7.81 10.32
C GLY A 175 -12.52 8.05 10.98
N GLN A 176 -13.36 7.01 11.01
CA GLN A 176 -14.72 7.07 11.58
C GLN A 176 -14.77 7.52 13.05
N THR A 177 -13.69 7.32 13.80
CA THR A 177 -13.58 7.71 15.22
C THR A 177 -13.34 9.21 15.42
N ASN A 178 -13.11 9.98 14.35
CA ASN A 178 -12.69 11.39 14.40
C ASN A 178 -11.43 11.62 15.27
N VAL A 179 -10.57 10.61 15.39
CA VAL A 179 -9.24 10.72 16.01
C VAL A 179 -8.21 10.87 14.88
N PRO A 180 -7.23 11.78 15.02
CA PRO A 180 -6.18 11.91 14.02
C PRO A 180 -5.40 10.60 13.90
N SER A 181 -5.20 10.15 12.66
CA SER A 181 -4.31 9.02 12.35
C SER A 181 -2.86 9.48 12.20
N ALA A 182 -1.98 8.59 11.71
CA ALA A 182 -0.61 8.93 11.38
C ALA A 182 -0.53 10.04 10.30
N MET A 183 0.60 10.73 10.26
CA MET A 183 0.92 11.65 9.17
C MET A 183 1.42 10.85 7.97
N PHE A 184 0.81 11.04 6.81
CA PHE A 184 1.21 10.40 5.56
C PHE A 184 2.04 11.35 4.71
N SER A 185 3.18 10.88 4.22
CA SER A 185 4.11 11.64 3.38
C SER A 185 4.47 10.88 2.10
N PRO A 186 4.51 11.53 0.93
CA PRO A 186 5.01 10.89 -0.27
C PRO A 186 6.47 10.44 -0.09
N SER A 187 6.77 9.20 -0.45
CA SER A 187 8.09 8.60 -0.36
C SER A 187 8.63 8.31 -1.75
N THR A 188 9.61 9.11 -2.20
CA THR A 188 10.30 8.89 -3.48
C THR A 188 10.94 7.51 -3.54
N GLY A 189 11.52 7.03 -2.43
CA GLY A 189 12.08 5.68 -2.35
C GLY A 189 11.02 4.60 -2.55
N ALA A 190 9.86 4.73 -1.90
CA ALA A 190 8.75 3.79 -2.10
C ALA A 190 8.23 3.82 -3.54
N MET A 191 8.12 5.01 -4.14
CA MET A 191 7.71 5.18 -5.53
C MET A 191 8.69 4.49 -6.49
N MET A 192 9.99 4.70 -6.32
CA MET A 192 11.01 4.07 -7.18
C MET A 192 11.03 2.55 -7.01
N ALA A 193 10.88 2.05 -5.78
CA ALA A 193 10.77 0.62 -5.53
C ALA A 193 9.51 0.00 -6.17
N ALA A 194 8.36 0.67 -6.06
CA ALA A 194 7.12 0.23 -6.70
C ALA A 194 7.25 0.21 -8.23
N LEU A 195 7.81 1.26 -8.83
CA LEU A 195 8.08 1.30 -10.28
C LEU A 195 9.06 0.20 -10.70
N GLY A 196 10.12 -0.03 -9.91
CA GLY A 196 11.09 -1.10 -10.13
C GLY A 196 10.45 -2.49 -10.10
N LEU A 197 9.55 -2.75 -9.15
CA LEU A 197 8.80 -4.02 -9.06
C LEU A 197 7.89 -4.22 -10.28
N ASN A 198 7.18 -3.17 -10.72
CA ASN A 198 6.34 -3.24 -11.91
C ASN A 198 7.15 -3.47 -13.19
N ALA A 199 8.34 -2.84 -13.32
CA ALA A 199 9.23 -3.09 -14.44
C ALA A 199 9.81 -4.51 -14.41
N LEU A 200 10.23 -4.99 -13.24
CA LEU A 200 10.77 -6.34 -13.07
C LEU A 200 9.72 -7.41 -13.36
N HIS A 201 8.44 -7.16 -13.04
CA HIS A 201 7.34 -8.03 -13.44
C HIS A 201 7.29 -8.26 -14.94
N PHE A 202 7.35 -7.19 -15.73
CA PHE A 202 7.40 -7.30 -17.19
C PHE A 202 8.64 -8.08 -17.66
N VAL A 203 9.82 -7.79 -17.08
CA VAL A 203 11.07 -8.49 -17.42
C VAL A 203 10.98 -9.98 -17.12
N VAL A 204 10.44 -10.38 -15.97
CA VAL A 204 10.30 -11.79 -15.58
C VAL A 204 9.37 -12.53 -16.54
N TRP A 205 8.24 -11.92 -16.92
CA TRP A 205 7.35 -12.48 -17.94
C TRP A 205 8.03 -12.60 -19.31
N PHE A 206 8.75 -11.56 -19.72
CA PHE A 206 9.48 -11.55 -20.98
C PHE A 206 10.57 -12.64 -21.01
N VAL A 207 11.33 -12.81 -19.93
CA VAL A 207 12.34 -13.88 -19.79
C VAL A 207 11.67 -15.27 -19.80
N ALA A 208 10.54 -15.44 -19.13
CA ALA A 208 9.80 -16.70 -19.13
C ALA A 208 9.32 -17.07 -20.54
N LEU A 209 8.85 -16.10 -21.33
CA LEU A 209 8.32 -16.35 -22.67
C LEU A 209 9.42 -16.46 -23.74
N TRP A 210 10.41 -15.56 -23.73
CA TRP A 210 11.42 -15.49 -24.79
C TRP A 210 12.54 -16.52 -24.63
N PRO A 211 13.54 -16.37 -23.75
CA PRO A 211 14.64 -17.33 -23.65
C PRO A 211 14.20 -18.69 -23.08
N VAL A 212 13.23 -18.73 -22.17
CA VAL A 212 12.83 -20.00 -21.51
C VAL A 212 11.88 -20.81 -22.39
N LEU A 213 10.74 -20.25 -22.81
CA LEU A 213 9.76 -20.95 -23.66
C LEU A 213 10.05 -20.86 -25.16
N ARG A 214 11.03 -20.04 -25.59
CA ARG A 214 11.47 -19.89 -26.99
C ARG A 214 10.43 -19.30 -27.95
N TYR A 215 9.51 -18.48 -27.47
CA TYR A 215 8.68 -17.67 -28.37
C TYR A 215 9.54 -16.66 -29.14
N THR A 216 9.10 -16.18 -30.30
CA THR A 216 9.78 -15.04 -30.94
C THR A 216 9.65 -13.78 -30.08
N MET A 217 10.59 -12.84 -30.24
CA MET A 217 10.63 -11.62 -29.41
C MET A 217 9.31 -10.85 -29.42
N GLY A 218 8.67 -10.68 -30.59
CA GLY A 218 7.38 -9.98 -30.69
C GLY A 218 6.26 -10.65 -29.91
N HIS A 219 6.13 -11.98 -30.02
CA HIS A 219 5.14 -12.74 -29.25
C HIS A 219 5.44 -12.72 -27.75
N ALA A 220 6.72 -12.75 -27.37
CA ALA A 220 7.12 -12.67 -25.97
C ALA A 220 6.81 -11.29 -25.36
N ILE A 221 7.04 -10.19 -26.10
CA ILE A 221 6.66 -8.83 -25.66
C ILE A 221 5.14 -8.73 -25.50
N GLY A 222 4.38 -9.15 -26.51
CA GLY A 222 2.93 -9.11 -26.48
C GLY A 222 2.34 -9.97 -25.37
N GLY A 223 2.86 -11.18 -25.20
CA GLY A 223 2.47 -12.09 -24.12
C GLY A 223 2.85 -11.56 -22.74
N ALA A 224 4.05 -10.98 -22.58
CA ALA A 224 4.49 -10.42 -21.30
C ALA A 224 3.65 -9.21 -20.89
N ALA A 225 3.30 -8.33 -21.83
CA ALA A 225 2.40 -7.21 -21.58
C ALA A 225 0.98 -7.69 -21.24
N GLY A 226 0.40 -8.59 -22.07
CA GLY A 226 -0.97 -9.06 -21.89
C GLY A 226 -1.17 -9.88 -20.61
N LEU A 227 -0.33 -10.91 -20.40
CA LEU A 227 -0.41 -11.76 -19.21
C LEU A 227 0.04 -11.00 -17.95
N GLY A 228 1.07 -10.15 -18.08
CA GLY A 228 1.52 -9.30 -17.00
C GLY A 228 0.41 -8.36 -16.50
N LEU A 229 -0.31 -7.71 -17.42
CA LEU A 229 -1.44 -6.85 -17.12
C LEU A 229 -2.62 -7.64 -16.53
N PHE A 230 -2.96 -8.80 -17.09
CA PHE A 230 -3.99 -9.69 -16.53
C PHE A 230 -3.68 -10.03 -15.06
N VAL A 231 -2.43 -10.41 -14.77
CA VAL A 231 -1.99 -10.70 -13.40
C VAL A 231 -2.06 -9.48 -12.49
N MET A 232 -1.65 -8.30 -12.97
CA MET A 232 -1.75 -7.06 -12.18
C MET A 232 -3.20 -6.71 -11.84
N LEU A 233 -4.14 -6.88 -12.77
CA LEU A 233 -5.53 -6.47 -12.56
C LEU A 233 -6.35 -7.48 -11.77
N LEU A 234 -6.08 -8.78 -11.92
CA LEU A 234 -6.97 -9.82 -11.39
C LEU A 234 -6.32 -10.70 -10.32
N VAL A 235 -5.04 -11.01 -10.47
CA VAL A 235 -4.38 -11.99 -9.60
C VAL A 235 -3.70 -11.30 -8.41
N MET A 236 -2.95 -10.21 -8.65
CA MET A 236 -2.19 -9.52 -7.62
C MET A 236 -3.07 -8.95 -6.48
N PRO A 237 -4.22 -8.29 -6.73
CA PRO A 237 -5.08 -7.81 -5.65
C PRO A 237 -5.55 -8.96 -4.75
N LEU A 238 -5.92 -10.10 -5.35
CA LEU A 238 -6.30 -11.31 -4.61
C LEU A 238 -5.13 -11.87 -3.78
N LEU A 239 -3.92 -11.91 -4.35
CA LEU A 239 -2.74 -12.37 -3.63
C LEU A 239 -2.41 -11.48 -2.43
N PHE A 240 -2.50 -10.15 -2.60
CA PHE A 240 -2.29 -9.18 -1.53
C PHE A 240 -3.31 -9.33 -0.41
N ASP A 241 -4.60 -9.44 -0.75
CA ASP A 241 -5.67 -9.59 0.23
C ASP A 241 -5.56 -10.91 1.01
N LYS A 242 -5.29 -12.03 0.32
CA LYS A 242 -5.18 -13.35 0.96
C LYS A 242 -3.93 -13.51 1.83
N ASN A 243 -2.87 -12.74 1.55
CA ASN A 243 -1.63 -12.76 2.33
C ASN A 243 -1.51 -11.57 3.30
N LYS A 244 -2.59 -10.80 3.50
CA LYS A 244 -2.57 -9.64 4.41
C LYS A 244 -2.20 -10.08 5.83
N LEU A 245 -1.21 -9.39 6.40
CA LEU A 245 -0.84 -9.59 7.81
C LEU A 245 -1.89 -8.95 8.74
N PRO A 246 -2.16 -9.55 9.91
CA PRO A 246 -2.96 -8.90 10.95
C PRO A 246 -2.35 -7.55 11.35
N ASP A 247 -3.19 -6.59 11.74
CA ASP A 247 -2.73 -5.24 12.11
C ASP A 247 -1.75 -5.26 13.30
N SER A 248 -1.87 -6.26 14.19
CA SER A 248 -0.93 -6.49 15.30
C SER A 248 0.50 -6.79 14.87
N PHE A 249 0.73 -7.31 13.66
CA PHE A 249 2.07 -7.50 13.12
C PHE A 249 2.69 -6.21 12.57
N ARG A 250 1.85 -5.26 12.13
CA ARG A 250 2.32 -3.98 11.58
C ARG A 250 2.62 -2.97 12.68
N ASN A 251 1.79 -2.97 13.71
CA ASN A 251 1.92 -2.09 14.86
C ASN A 251 2.17 -2.95 16.11
N PRO A 252 3.42 -3.42 16.34
CA PRO A 252 3.72 -4.17 17.54
C PRO A 252 3.36 -3.33 18.77
N PRO A 253 2.77 -3.93 19.81
CA PRO A 253 2.42 -3.20 21.01
C PRO A 253 3.67 -2.48 21.54
N PRO A 254 3.51 -1.26 22.11
CA PRO A 254 4.63 -0.55 22.69
C PRO A 254 5.35 -1.48 23.67
N ALA A 255 6.68 -1.58 23.52
CA ALA A 255 7.49 -2.44 24.37
C ALA A 255 7.11 -2.16 25.84
N ALA A 256 6.74 -3.21 26.58
CA ALA A 256 6.32 -3.07 27.97
C ALA A 256 7.39 -2.23 28.68
N ALA A 257 6.98 -1.09 29.24
CA ALA A 257 7.88 -0.22 29.94
C ALA A 257 8.59 -1.06 31.01
N LYS A 258 9.92 -1.10 30.98
CA LYS A 258 10.69 -1.77 32.03
C LYS A 258 10.33 -1.08 33.34
N ALA A 259 9.69 -1.82 34.23
CA ALA A 259 9.38 -1.38 35.59
C ALA A 259 10.66 -1.21 36.41
#